data_AF-A0A9C8AE48-F1
#
_entry.id   AF-A0A9C8AE48-F1
#
_cell.length_a   1.000
_cell.length_b   1.000
_cell.length_c   1.000
_cell.angle_alpha   90.00
_cell.angle_beta   90.00
_cell.angle_gamma   90.00
#
_symmetry.space_group_name_H-M   'P 1'
#
loop_
_entity.id
_entity.type
_entity.pdbx_description
1 polymer ?
#
loop_
_entity_poly.entity_id
_entity_poly.type
_entity_poly.pdbx_seq_one_letter_code
_entity_poly.pdbx_strand_id
1 'polypeptide(L)'
;MDNTIEILTLNLKLLGHQTKKNILISAGHRGDKLKMLGAIRELLKLDVSIFATEGTSRFFNENGIKNQELYKISDKKEPNIRSFLQDNRFDLVINILTGNNDYDEKTDSNLIRCLCIENAIPLITDVDVAIKTIGNLLRKHEEGFLKYKGGASELWNLRREFLNEVGQNGGFACYHAHFDKAYLISMENLKLSQVDMQKKWELYKYLKENYTYEDLIERISRAVEKMIQQGVTYCRTFVDADSTVKLLPIQAAIEVRERYKDRIYLELAVQPLQGVIDKDSQKYFRQACEYADVIGGLPSRDRPTPEKHLDFIMTLAKDLDKTVDVHIDQENNPDENETELLAIKTIEHGLEGKVLGVHAISLATKSEREQERIIRLVKKAQMGIIICPSAAMSMKQLDKMAPLHNSIAPLRKLIEYEVPVYLGVDNIYDLFMPMADGDMWFESRLMMDACRFYDIEKVAQIACDKSGFDMRIKG
;
A
#
# COMPACT_ATOMS: atom_id res chain seq x y z
N MET A 1 -0.88 8.02 -14.43
CA MET A 1 0.41 7.58 -13.86
C MET A 1 1.52 7.56 -14.90
N ASP A 2 1.25 7.10 -16.13
CA ASP A 2 2.28 6.94 -17.17
C ASP A 2 3.06 8.21 -17.53
N ASN A 3 2.38 9.34 -17.73
CA ASN A 3 3.06 10.62 -18.04
C ASN A 3 4.06 11.06 -16.96
N THR A 4 3.87 10.67 -15.69
CA THR A 4 4.77 11.05 -14.61
C THR A 4 6.03 10.18 -14.60
N ILE A 5 5.89 8.88 -14.88
CA ILE A 5 7.02 7.94 -14.95
C ILE A 5 7.93 8.29 -16.13
N GLU A 6 7.36 8.62 -17.29
CA GLU A 6 8.13 9.04 -18.47
C GLU A 6 8.93 10.32 -18.18
N ILE A 7 8.30 11.32 -17.54
CA ILE A 7 8.97 12.57 -17.16
C ILE A 7 10.06 12.31 -16.11
N LEU A 8 9.82 11.46 -15.11
CA LEU A 8 10.83 11.10 -14.12
C LEU A 8 12.01 10.37 -14.77
N THR A 9 11.73 9.43 -15.67
CA THR A 9 12.75 8.69 -16.44
C THR A 9 13.58 9.63 -17.30
N LEU A 10 12.94 10.59 -17.99
CA LEU A 10 13.62 11.64 -18.74
C LEU A 10 14.52 12.49 -17.85
N ASN A 11 14.04 12.88 -16.66
CA ASN A 11 14.84 13.62 -15.67
C ASN A 11 16.06 12.80 -15.21
N LEU A 12 15.88 11.52 -14.87
CA LEU A 12 16.98 10.62 -14.50
C LEU A 12 18.02 10.50 -15.63
N LYS A 13 17.54 10.32 -16.87
CA LYS A 13 18.40 10.15 -18.04
C LYS A 13 19.21 11.41 -18.33
N LEU A 14 18.63 12.61 -18.20
CA LEU A 14 19.28 13.87 -18.55
C LEU A 14 20.14 14.47 -17.43
N LEU A 15 19.82 14.21 -16.15
CA LEU A 15 20.56 14.76 -15.02
C LEU A 15 21.75 13.89 -14.56
N GLY A 16 21.91 12.68 -15.12
CA GLY A 16 23.02 11.80 -14.78
C GLY A 16 24.39 12.33 -15.22
N HIS A 17 25.35 12.37 -14.28
CA HIS A 17 26.67 13.02 -14.47
C HIS A 17 27.79 12.15 -15.05
N GLN A 18 27.60 10.83 -15.13
CA GLN A 18 28.67 9.92 -15.59
C GLN A 18 28.78 9.82 -17.11
N THR A 19 27.77 10.29 -17.84
CA THR A 19 27.76 10.23 -19.31
C THR A 19 27.26 11.55 -19.87
N LYS A 20 28.01 12.11 -20.80
CA LYS A 20 27.60 13.30 -21.53
C LYS A 20 26.36 13.00 -22.38
N LYS A 21 25.32 13.83 -22.28
CA LYS A 21 24.03 13.58 -22.95
C LYS A 21 23.97 14.22 -24.32
N ASN A 22 23.45 13.52 -25.31
CA ASN A 22 23.41 13.99 -26.69
C ASN A 22 21.98 14.41 -27.05
N ILE A 23 21.81 15.68 -27.43
CA ILE A 23 20.49 16.26 -27.71
C ILE A 23 20.48 16.77 -29.15
N LEU A 24 19.54 16.26 -29.95
CA LEU A 24 19.29 16.77 -31.30
C LEU A 24 18.27 17.90 -31.25
N ILE A 25 18.59 19.04 -31.86
CA ILE A 25 17.66 20.15 -32.05
C ILE A 25 17.52 20.45 -33.55
N SER A 26 16.31 20.28 -34.04
CA SER A 26 15.92 20.65 -35.39
C SER A 26 14.72 21.57 -35.33
N ALA A 27 14.88 22.81 -35.77
CA ALA A 27 13.79 23.76 -35.88
C ALA A 27 13.86 24.48 -37.22
N GLY A 28 12.73 24.64 -37.89
CA GLY A 28 12.70 25.31 -39.18
C GLY A 28 12.68 26.84 -39.05
N HIS A 29 11.69 27.41 -38.34
CA HIS A 29 11.48 28.85 -38.26
C HIS A 29 12.49 29.57 -37.35
N ARG A 30 13.01 30.73 -37.81
CA ARG A 30 13.95 31.55 -37.02
C ARG A 30 13.31 32.07 -35.72
N GLY A 31 12.01 32.34 -35.71
CA GLY A 31 11.28 32.78 -34.51
C GLY A 31 11.29 31.73 -33.38
N ASP A 32 11.09 30.46 -33.71
CA ASP A 32 11.09 29.36 -32.74
C ASP A 32 12.49 29.11 -32.16
N LYS A 33 13.52 29.20 -33.02
CA LYS A 33 14.93 29.17 -32.59
C LYS A 33 15.25 30.28 -31.60
N LEU A 34 14.74 31.49 -31.85
CA LEU A 34 14.93 32.65 -30.99
C LEU A 34 14.24 32.49 -29.63
N LYS A 35 13.01 31.95 -29.62
CA LYS A 35 12.28 31.63 -28.38
C LYS A 35 13.00 30.58 -27.52
N MET A 36 13.54 29.53 -28.14
CA MET A 36 14.23 28.45 -27.41
C MET A 36 15.65 28.83 -26.96
N LEU A 37 16.25 29.90 -27.52
CA LEU A 37 17.64 30.25 -27.28
C LEU A 37 17.99 30.38 -25.79
N GLY A 38 17.11 31.01 -25.00
CA GLY A 38 17.29 31.15 -23.56
C GLY A 38 17.36 29.79 -22.85
N ALA A 39 16.39 28.91 -23.12
CA ALA A 39 16.34 27.57 -22.53
C ALA A 39 17.57 26.72 -22.94
N ILE A 40 18.01 26.80 -24.19
CA ILE A 40 19.16 26.04 -24.68
C ILE A 40 20.47 26.49 -24.01
N ARG A 41 20.64 27.81 -23.79
CA ARG A 41 21.80 28.33 -23.04
C ARG A 41 21.84 27.80 -21.61
N GLU A 42 20.68 27.74 -20.97
CA GLU A 42 20.56 27.19 -19.63
C GLU A 42 20.84 25.67 -19.64
N LEU A 43 20.37 24.93 -20.65
CA LEU A 43 20.64 23.50 -20.81
C LEU A 43 22.13 23.17 -20.93
N LEU A 44 22.92 24.06 -21.54
CA LEU A 44 24.39 23.93 -21.65
C LEU A 44 25.12 24.05 -20.30
N LYS A 45 24.44 24.46 -19.22
CA LYS A 45 24.99 24.38 -17.86
C LYS A 45 25.10 22.93 -17.37
N LEU A 46 24.36 22.01 -18.01
CA LEU A 46 24.46 20.57 -17.80
C LEU A 46 25.51 19.98 -18.76
N ASP A 47 26.00 18.77 -18.46
CA ASP A 47 26.97 18.08 -19.34
C ASP A 47 26.28 17.46 -20.57
N VAL A 48 25.93 18.32 -21.54
CA VAL A 48 25.22 17.96 -22.77
C VAL A 48 26.02 18.33 -24.03
N SER A 49 25.88 17.52 -25.08
CA SER A 49 26.31 17.80 -26.45
C SER A 49 25.10 18.12 -27.30
N ILE A 50 25.11 19.28 -27.94
CA ILE A 50 24.04 19.68 -28.86
C ILE A 50 24.40 19.27 -30.28
N PHE A 51 23.49 18.59 -30.94
CA PHE A 51 23.52 18.29 -32.37
C PHE A 51 22.41 19.06 -33.06
N ALA A 52 22.66 19.55 -34.27
CA ALA A 52 21.71 20.40 -34.97
C ALA A 52 21.70 20.16 -36.49
N THR A 53 20.53 20.35 -37.11
CA THR A 53 20.40 20.41 -38.58
C THR A 53 21.09 21.67 -39.12
N GLU A 54 21.53 21.68 -40.38
CA GLU A 54 22.28 22.80 -41.01
C GLU A 54 21.71 24.19 -40.65
N GLY A 55 20.41 24.41 -40.89
CA GLY A 55 19.75 25.69 -40.62
C GLY A 55 19.65 26.05 -39.14
N THR A 56 19.70 25.05 -38.24
CA THR A 56 19.71 25.24 -36.79
C THR A 56 21.13 25.45 -36.27
N SER A 57 22.11 24.69 -36.79
CA SER A 57 23.55 24.83 -36.54
C SER A 57 24.04 26.23 -36.86
N ARG A 58 23.69 26.75 -38.05
CA ARG A 58 24.04 28.12 -38.47
C ARG A 58 23.53 29.17 -37.48
N PHE A 59 22.28 29.05 -37.04
CA PHE A 59 21.68 29.95 -36.06
C PHE A 59 22.36 29.84 -34.68
N PHE A 60 22.69 28.64 -34.23
CA PHE A 60 23.41 28.43 -32.97
C PHE A 60 24.82 29.02 -33.02
N ASN A 61 25.54 28.84 -34.12
CA ASN A 61 26.87 29.43 -34.32
C ASN A 61 26.81 30.97 -34.30
N GLU A 62 25.82 31.58 -34.96
CA GLU A 62 25.56 33.04 -34.91
C GLU A 62 25.33 33.56 -33.48
N ASN A 63 24.78 32.73 -32.59
CA ASN A 63 24.41 33.09 -31.22
C ASN A 63 25.37 32.55 -30.14
N GLY A 64 26.53 32.03 -30.56
CA GLY A 64 27.60 31.56 -29.67
C GLY A 64 27.34 30.20 -29.00
N ILE A 65 26.45 29.36 -29.54
CA ILE A 65 26.15 28.03 -29.01
C ILE A 65 26.99 26.97 -29.73
N LYS A 66 27.87 26.30 -28.97
CA LYS A 66 28.66 25.17 -29.48
C LYS A 66 27.75 23.98 -29.78
N ASN A 67 27.78 23.50 -31.01
CA ASN A 67 27.00 22.37 -31.47
C ASN A 67 27.76 21.59 -32.55
N GLN A 68 27.29 20.37 -32.86
CA GLN A 68 27.77 19.58 -33.99
C GLN A 68 26.67 19.49 -35.05
N GLU A 69 27.00 19.90 -36.26
CA GLU A 69 26.08 19.81 -37.40
C GLU A 69 25.91 18.36 -37.87
N LEU A 70 24.68 17.98 -38.16
CA LEU A 70 24.32 16.70 -38.77
C LEU A 70 23.50 16.94 -40.05
N TYR A 71 23.80 16.15 -41.08
CA TYR A 71 23.07 16.20 -42.34
C TYR A 71 21.67 15.61 -42.19
N LYS A 72 20.70 16.17 -42.93
CA LYS A 72 19.33 15.66 -42.94
C LYS A 72 19.28 14.29 -43.60
N ILE A 73 18.21 13.52 -43.37
CA ILE A 73 18.11 12.14 -43.86
C ILE A 73 18.08 12.11 -45.40
N SER A 74 17.54 13.15 -46.02
CA SER A 74 17.54 13.36 -47.48
C SER A 74 18.93 13.49 -48.10
N ASP A 75 19.91 14.02 -47.38
CA ASP A 75 21.15 14.57 -47.96
C ASP A 75 22.19 13.50 -48.35
N LYS A 76 21.97 12.23 -48.01
CA LYS A 76 22.86 11.07 -48.29
C LYS A 76 24.34 11.30 -47.93
N LYS A 77 24.63 12.18 -46.97
CA LYS A 77 25.96 12.51 -46.44
C LYS A 77 26.07 12.14 -44.97
N GLU A 78 27.29 11.82 -44.53
CA GLU A 78 27.63 11.54 -43.13
C GLU A 78 28.47 12.69 -42.54
N PRO A 79 28.32 13.01 -41.24
CA PRO A 79 27.46 12.35 -40.26
C PRO A 79 25.97 12.71 -40.41
N ASN A 80 25.08 11.69 -40.42
CA ASN A 80 23.65 11.83 -40.66
C ASN A 80 22.79 11.67 -39.39
N ILE A 81 21.61 12.30 -39.35
CA ILE A 81 20.65 12.11 -38.26
C ILE A 81 20.18 10.64 -38.17
N ARG A 82 19.97 9.98 -39.30
CA ARG A 82 19.51 8.58 -39.35
C ARG A 82 20.49 7.63 -38.69
N SER A 83 21.78 7.73 -38.99
CA SER A 83 22.82 6.87 -38.40
C SER A 83 22.88 7.04 -36.89
N PHE A 84 22.82 8.29 -36.41
CA PHE A 84 22.81 8.57 -34.97
C PHE A 84 21.54 8.07 -34.25
N LEU A 85 20.37 8.14 -34.89
CA LEU A 85 19.13 7.60 -34.33
C LEU A 85 19.15 6.06 -34.28
N GLN A 86 19.63 5.40 -35.33
CA GLN A 86 19.75 3.94 -35.39
C GLN A 86 20.77 3.38 -34.38
N ASP A 87 21.85 4.12 -34.14
CA ASP A 87 22.87 3.77 -33.14
C ASP A 87 22.48 4.18 -31.71
N ASN A 88 21.24 4.64 -31.47
CA ASN A 88 20.74 5.11 -30.17
C ASN A 88 21.63 6.17 -29.51
N ARG A 89 22.20 7.07 -30.32
CA ARG A 89 23.16 8.08 -29.84
C ARG A 89 22.51 9.31 -29.24
N PHE A 90 21.19 9.46 -29.29
CA PHE A 90 20.46 10.60 -28.73
C PHE A 90 19.70 10.24 -27.46
N ASP A 91 19.79 11.14 -26.48
CA ASP A 91 19.03 11.06 -25.23
C ASP A 91 17.69 11.81 -25.32
N LEU A 92 17.61 12.82 -26.18
CA LEU A 92 16.43 13.66 -26.44
C LEU A 92 16.48 14.24 -27.86
N VAL A 93 15.33 14.32 -28.52
CA VAL A 93 15.16 15.01 -29.81
C VAL A 93 14.11 16.11 -29.69
N ILE A 94 14.47 17.34 -30.04
CA ILE A 94 13.55 18.47 -30.19
C ILE A 94 13.40 18.73 -31.69
N ASN A 95 12.25 18.39 -32.26
CA ASN A 95 11.97 18.50 -33.69
C ASN A 95 10.72 19.34 -33.97
N ILE A 96 10.94 20.64 -34.20
CA ILE A 96 9.91 21.66 -34.43
C ILE A 96 9.70 21.85 -35.94
N LEU A 97 8.49 21.58 -36.40
CA LEU A 97 8.11 21.69 -37.82
C LEU A 97 8.06 23.15 -38.29
N THR A 98 8.59 23.37 -39.49
CA THR A 98 8.27 24.49 -40.37
C THR A 98 6.85 24.28 -40.92
N GLY A 99 5.93 25.23 -40.73
CA GLY A 99 4.60 25.13 -41.32
C GLY A 99 4.65 24.95 -42.84
N ASN A 100 3.79 24.07 -43.37
CA ASN A 100 3.38 23.68 -44.75
C ASN A 100 4.11 24.13 -46.05
N ASN A 101 5.25 24.82 -46.03
CA ASN A 101 5.82 25.47 -47.23
C ASN A 101 7.02 24.73 -47.86
N ASP A 102 7.45 23.58 -47.33
CA ASP A 102 8.55 22.81 -47.91
C ASP A 102 8.32 21.28 -47.83
N TYR A 103 8.26 20.62 -48.99
CA TYR A 103 7.87 19.21 -49.12
C TYR A 103 8.93 18.25 -48.56
N ASP A 104 10.21 18.58 -48.76
CA ASP A 104 11.34 17.77 -48.30
C ASP A 104 11.51 17.86 -46.76
N GLU A 105 11.32 19.05 -46.17
CA GLU A 105 11.35 19.21 -44.71
C GLU A 105 10.23 18.45 -43.99
N LYS A 106 9.05 18.40 -44.61
CA LYS A 106 7.91 17.64 -44.09
C LYS A 106 8.20 16.13 -44.07
N THR A 107 8.88 15.64 -45.11
CA THR A 107 9.22 14.22 -45.27
C THR A 107 10.30 13.79 -44.26
N ASP A 108 11.37 14.57 -44.14
CA ASP A 108 12.46 14.27 -43.20
C ASP A 108 12.05 14.43 -41.74
N SER A 109 11.26 15.45 -41.41
CA SER A 109 10.74 15.61 -40.06
C SER A 109 9.85 14.43 -39.65
N ASN A 110 8.99 13.94 -40.55
CA ASN A 110 8.18 12.74 -40.28
C ASN A 110 9.08 11.53 -40.03
N LEU A 111 10.13 11.34 -40.82
CA LEU A 111 11.04 10.21 -40.67
C LEU A 111 11.84 10.27 -39.36
N ILE A 112 12.33 11.45 -38.95
CA ILE A 112 12.97 11.65 -37.64
C ILE A 112 12.01 11.25 -36.52
N ARG A 113 10.74 11.66 -36.61
CA ARG A 113 9.72 11.35 -35.59
C ARG A 113 9.41 9.86 -35.53
N CYS A 114 9.25 9.19 -36.68
CA CYS A 114 9.05 7.74 -36.75
C CYS A 114 10.22 6.99 -36.11
N LEU A 115 11.46 7.34 -36.48
CA LEU A 115 12.65 6.70 -35.92
C LEU A 115 12.79 6.93 -34.40
N CYS A 116 12.39 8.11 -33.89
CA CYS A 116 12.37 8.35 -32.44
C CYS A 116 11.39 7.42 -31.73
N ILE A 117 10.19 7.22 -32.30
CA ILE A 117 9.17 6.31 -31.74
C ILE A 117 9.67 4.87 -31.78
N GLU A 118 10.21 4.42 -32.92
CA GLU A 118 10.74 3.06 -33.10
C GLU A 118 11.87 2.73 -32.12
N ASN A 119 12.72 3.72 -31.80
CA ASN A 119 13.88 3.55 -30.93
C ASN A 119 13.62 4.00 -29.48
N ALA A 120 12.37 4.32 -29.12
CA ALA A 120 11.98 4.83 -27.80
C ALA A 120 12.81 6.05 -27.32
N ILE A 121 13.16 6.93 -28.25
CA ILE A 121 13.88 8.17 -27.97
C ILE A 121 12.85 9.29 -27.69
N PRO A 122 12.94 9.97 -26.53
CA PRO A 122 12.05 11.08 -26.20
C PRO A 122 12.05 12.16 -27.28
N LEU A 123 10.85 12.56 -27.72
CA LEU A 123 10.63 13.48 -28.81
C LEU A 123 9.74 14.64 -28.36
N ILE A 124 10.21 15.87 -28.55
CA ILE A 124 9.43 17.10 -28.32
C ILE A 124 9.20 17.79 -29.66
N THR A 125 7.94 18.04 -29.98
CA THR A 125 7.50 18.60 -31.28
C THR A 125 6.95 20.02 -31.19
N ASP A 126 6.83 20.55 -29.98
CA ASP A 126 6.30 21.89 -29.68
C ASP A 126 7.33 22.74 -28.92
N VAL A 127 7.41 24.02 -29.28
CA VAL A 127 8.42 24.96 -28.76
C VAL A 127 8.18 25.28 -27.28
N ASP A 128 6.94 25.53 -26.90
CA ASP A 128 6.60 25.91 -25.53
C ASP A 128 6.76 24.70 -24.58
N VAL A 129 6.44 23.49 -25.06
CA VAL A 129 6.72 22.24 -24.35
C VAL A 129 8.23 22.04 -24.16
N ALA A 130 9.04 22.28 -25.19
CA ALA A 130 10.51 22.17 -25.09
C ALA A 130 11.08 23.11 -24.03
N ILE A 131 10.67 24.39 -24.05
CA ILE A 131 11.11 25.40 -23.08
C ILE A 131 10.73 25.00 -21.65
N LYS A 132 9.46 24.62 -21.42
CA LYS A 132 8.99 24.19 -20.10
C LYS A 132 9.70 22.94 -19.59
N THR A 133 9.98 21.99 -20.48
CA THR A 133 10.67 20.73 -20.13
C THR A 133 12.09 21.00 -19.68
N ILE A 134 12.84 21.82 -20.44
CA ILE A 134 14.20 22.24 -20.08
C ILE A 134 14.20 23.03 -18.76
N GLY A 135 13.28 23.98 -18.60
CA GLY A 135 13.17 24.75 -17.35
C GLY A 135 12.90 23.88 -16.12
N ASN A 136 12.03 22.87 -16.25
CA ASN A 136 11.74 21.93 -15.16
C ASN A 136 12.95 21.04 -14.84
N LEU A 137 13.68 20.57 -15.86
CA LEU A 137 14.91 19.78 -15.71
C LEU A 137 15.95 20.56 -14.89
N LEU A 138 16.17 21.82 -15.22
CA LEU A 138 17.14 22.68 -14.54
C LEU A 138 16.73 22.98 -13.10
N ARG A 139 15.46 23.34 -12.87
CA ARG A 139 14.95 23.53 -11.51
C ARG A 139 15.18 22.28 -10.66
N LYS A 140 14.85 21.10 -11.18
CA LYS A 140 15.10 19.81 -10.49
C LYS A 140 16.59 19.54 -10.27
N HIS A 141 17.45 19.93 -11.22
CA HIS A 141 18.90 19.85 -11.06
C HIS A 141 19.39 20.71 -9.89
N GLU A 142 18.94 21.95 -9.82
CA GLU A 142 19.27 22.91 -8.77
C GLU A 142 18.73 22.47 -7.40
N GLU A 143 17.49 21.97 -7.35
CA GLU A 143 16.85 21.38 -6.16
C GLU A 143 17.52 20.07 -5.69
N GLY A 144 18.50 19.57 -6.43
CA GLY A 144 19.23 18.35 -6.10
C GLY A 144 18.34 17.11 -6.18
N PHE A 145 17.47 17.01 -7.19
CA PHE A 145 16.57 15.87 -7.40
C PHE A 145 17.29 14.50 -7.39
N LEU A 146 18.52 14.45 -7.91
CA LEU A 146 19.40 13.27 -7.87
C LEU A 146 20.40 13.27 -6.71
N LYS A 147 20.52 14.38 -5.99
CA LYS A 147 21.47 14.49 -4.88
C LYS A 147 20.85 13.85 -3.65
N TYR A 148 21.66 13.08 -2.93
CA TYR A 148 21.30 12.61 -1.62
C TYR A 148 20.99 13.82 -0.72
N LYS A 149 19.74 13.95 -0.27
CA LYS A 149 19.29 15.00 0.65
C LYS A 149 19.57 14.57 2.10
N GLY A 150 20.85 14.44 2.46
CA GLY A 150 21.29 14.23 3.85
C GLY A 150 22.06 15.44 4.34
N GLY A 151 21.75 15.91 5.55
CA GLY A 151 22.54 16.93 6.22
C GLY A 151 23.84 16.33 6.77
N ALA A 152 24.78 17.20 7.17
CA ALA A 152 26.02 16.76 7.84
C ALA A 152 25.77 16.07 9.20
N SER A 153 24.59 16.25 9.80
CA SER A 153 24.21 15.66 11.09
C SER A 153 23.19 14.51 10.99
N GLU A 154 22.37 14.44 9.94
CA GLU A 154 21.34 13.38 9.82
C GLU A 154 21.15 12.91 8.38
N LEU A 155 21.24 11.58 8.23
CA LEU A 155 20.99 10.85 6.99
C LEU A 155 19.50 10.86 6.63
N TRP A 156 19.17 10.95 5.35
CA TRP A 156 17.81 10.70 4.84
C TRP A 156 17.38 9.27 5.17
N ASN A 157 16.13 9.10 5.63
CA ASN A 157 15.59 7.84 6.10
C ASN A 157 14.09 7.73 5.82
N LEU A 158 13.70 6.81 4.93
CA LEU A 158 12.29 6.60 4.57
C LEU A 158 11.39 6.27 5.75
N ARG A 159 11.89 5.53 6.75
CA ARG A 159 11.14 5.26 7.99
C ARG A 159 10.78 6.56 8.71
N ARG A 160 11.70 7.52 8.76
CA ARG A 160 11.44 8.81 9.41
C ARG A 160 10.39 9.60 8.65
N GLU A 161 10.48 9.65 7.32
CA GLU A 161 9.47 10.33 6.50
C GLU A 161 8.07 9.72 6.73
N PHE A 162 7.97 8.39 6.74
CA PHE A 162 6.71 7.71 7.05
C PHE A 162 6.20 8.02 8.47
N LEU A 163 7.08 7.98 9.48
CA LEU A 163 6.70 8.30 10.86
C LEU A 163 6.30 9.78 11.04
N ASN A 164 6.88 10.69 10.26
CA ASN A 164 6.46 12.09 10.22
C ASN A 164 5.03 12.21 9.67
N GLU A 165 4.72 11.51 8.58
CA GLU A 165 3.34 11.44 8.05
C GLU A 165 2.37 10.86 9.08
N VAL A 166 2.76 9.78 9.78
CA VAL A 166 1.96 9.21 10.88
C VAL A 166 1.71 10.23 11.99
N GLY A 167 2.74 10.99 12.39
CA GLY A 167 2.62 12.05 13.38
C GLY A 167 1.66 13.17 12.94
N GLN A 168 1.71 13.58 11.67
CA GLN A 168 0.79 14.57 11.10
C GLN A 168 -0.66 14.06 11.04
N ASN A 169 -0.86 12.75 10.90
CA ASN A 169 -2.17 12.09 10.91
C ASN A 169 -2.65 11.68 12.33
N GLY A 170 -2.00 12.18 13.39
CA GLY A 170 -2.44 11.98 14.78
C GLY A 170 -2.11 10.61 15.37
N GLY A 171 -1.06 9.96 14.88
CA GLY A 171 -0.57 8.68 15.38
C GLY A 171 -1.29 7.47 14.80
N PHE A 172 -0.66 6.31 14.97
CA PHE A 172 -1.14 5.04 14.43
C PHE A 172 -2.50 4.62 15.00
N ALA A 173 -3.24 3.86 14.20
CA ALA A 173 -4.46 3.17 14.54
C ALA A 173 -4.31 1.67 14.26
N CYS A 174 -4.35 0.84 15.29
CA CYS A 174 -4.28 -0.61 15.18
C CYS A 174 -5.69 -1.21 15.31
N TYR A 175 -6.31 -1.60 14.21
CA TYR A 175 -7.68 -2.11 14.20
C TYR A 175 -7.84 -3.57 14.61
N HIS A 176 -6.75 -4.31 14.75
CA HIS A 176 -6.84 -5.71 15.09
C HIS A 176 -5.61 -6.21 15.84
N ALA A 177 -5.85 -6.80 17.02
CA ALA A 177 -4.87 -7.47 17.85
C ALA A 177 -5.53 -8.51 18.77
N HIS A 178 -4.75 -9.39 19.42
CA HIS A 178 -5.22 -10.31 20.48
C HIS A 178 -4.35 -10.20 21.74
N PHE A 179 -4.66 -9.25 22.62
CA PHE A 179 -3.82 -8.96 23.80
C PHE A 179 -4.01 -9.94 24.95
N ASP A 180 -5.17 -10.58 25.04
CA ASP A 180 -5.47 -11.64 26.02
C ASP A 180 -4.59 -12.89 25.83
N LYS A 181 -4.00 -13.05 24.65
CA LYS A 181 -3.09 -14.14 24.26
C LYS A 181 -1.64 -13.71 24.11
N ALA A 182 -1.37 -12.41 24.18
CA ALA A 182 -0.04 -11.88 23.93
C ALA A 182 0.98 -12.44 24.94
N TYR A 183 2.21 -12.66 24.49
CA TYR A 183 3.35 -13.09 25.31
C TYR A 183 3.22 -14.47 25.96
N LEU A 184 2.41 -15.36 25.41
CA LEU A 184 2.30 -16.75 25.87
C LEU A 184 3.39 -17.68 25.31
N ILE A 185 4.16 -17.23 24.32
CA ILE A 185 5.26 -18.02 23.76
C ILE A 185 6.48 -18.04 24.67
N SER A 186 7.12 -19.20 24.76
CA SER A 186 8.39 -19.42 25.45
C SER A 186 9.26 -20.38 24.64
N MET A 187 10.55 -20.50 24.98
CA MET A 187 11.43 -21.47 24.33
C MET A 187 10.97 -22.92 24.51
N GLU A 188 10.25 -23.22 25.59
CA GLU A 188 9.74 -24.56 25.88
C GLU A 188 8.56 -24.93 24.98
N ASN A 189 7.66 -23.97 24.73
CA ASN A 189 6.46 -24.20 23.93
C ASN A 189 6.59 -23.75 22.47
N LEU A 190 7.73 -23.14 22.06
CA LEU A 190 7.94 -22.62 20.70
C LEU A 190 7.67 -23.67 19.61
N LYS A 191 8.06 -24.93 19.83
CA LYS A 191 7.83 -26.02 18.86
C LYS A 191 6.34 -26.27 18.59
N LEU A 192 5.46 -25.94 19.53
CA LEU A 192 4.01 -26.08 19.36
C LEU A 192 3.45 -25.08 18.34
N SER A 193 4.16 -23.99 18.02
CA SER A 193 3.74 -23.01 17.01
C SER A 193 3.82 -23.52 15.56
N GLN A 194 4.45 -24.68 15.32
CA GLN A 194 4.67 -25.24 13.98
C GLN A 194 3.51 -26.13 13.46
N VAL A 195 2.46 -26.33 14.27
CA VAL A 195 1.28 -27.12 13.89
C VAL A 195 0.25 -26.28 13.11
N ASP A 196 -0.68 -26.96 12.42
CA ASP A 196 -1.76 -26.30 11.69
C ASP A 196 -2.70 -25.48 12.60
N MET A 197 -3.37 -24.47 12.03
CA MET A 197 -4.25 -23.54 12.75
C MET A 197 -5.30 -24.26 13.60
N GLN A 198 -5.93 -25.30 13.05
CA GLN A 198 -6.93 -26.12 13.75
C GLN A 198 -6.40 -26.82 14.99
N LYS A 199 -5.10 -27.14 15.01
CA LYS A 199 -4.44 -27.78 16.15
C LYS A 199 -3.99 -26.75 17.17
N LYS A 200 -3.54 -25.56 16.74
CA LYS A 200 -3.25 -24.42 17.62
C LYS A 200 -4.48 -24.01 18.43
N TRP A 201 -5.62 -23.99 17.77
CA TRP A 201 -6.95 -23.82 18.34
C TRP A 201 -7.26 -24.77 19.52
N GLU A 202 -6.92 -26.05 19.40
CA GLU A 202 -7.06 -27.02 20.50
C GLU A 202 -6.03 -26.78 21.61
N LEU A 203 -4.78 -26.50 21.25
CA LEU A 203 -3.71 -26.20 22.22
C LEU A 203 -4.04 -24.99 23.10
N TYR A 204 -4.67 -23.98 22.51
CA TYR A 204 -5.10 -22.79 23.24
C TYR A 204 -6.13 -23.09 24.33
N LYS A 205 -6.95 -24.13 24.17
CA LYS A 205 -7.87 -24.55 25.23
C LYS A 205 -7.12 -24.88 26.52
N TYR A 206 -6.01 -25.62 26.42
CA TYR A 206 -5.19 -25.97 27.58
C TYR A 206 -4.39 -24.78 28.14
N LEU A 207 -3.94 -23.86 27.29
CA LEU A 207 -3.30 -22.62 27.77
C LEU A 207 -4.28 -21.77 28.59
N LYS A 208 -5.50 -21.62 28.08
CA LYS A 208 -6.57 -20.84 28.71
C LYS A 208 -7.01 -21.36 30.07
N GLU A 209 -6.96 -22.67 30.29
CA GLU A 209 -7.28 -23.28 31.59
C GLU A 209 -6.38 -22.76 32.71
N ASN A 210 -5.21 -22.22 32.37
CA ASN A 210 -4.24 -21.68 33.33
C ASN A 210 -4.30 -20.15 33.44
N TYR A 211 -5.23 -19.47 32.78
CA TYR A 211 -5.33 -18.01 32.86
C TYR A 211 -5.76 -17.57 34.25
N THR A 212 -5.03 -16.60 34.80
CA THR A 212 -5.43 -15.86 36.00
C THR A 212 -5.76 -14.42 35.64
N TYR A 213 -6.51 -13.75 36.51
CA TYR A 213 -6.86 -12.35 36.30
C TYR A 213 -5.60 -11.48 36.23
N GLU A 214 -4.66 -11.70 37.15
CA GLU A 214 -3.40 -10.96 37.27
C GLU A 214 -2.49 -11.15 36.06
N ASP A 215 -2.40 -12.37 35.53
CA ASP A 215 -1.63 -12.68 34.31
C ASP A 215 -2.22 -11.97 33.08
N LEU A 216 -3.54 -12.02 32.91
CA LEU A 216 -4.23 -11.32 31.82
C LEU A 216 -4.00 -9.81 31.91
N ILE A 217 -4.14 -9.23 33.10
CA ILE A 217 -3.85 -7.82 33.36
C ILE A 217 -2.43 -7.46 32.91
N GLU A 218 -1.43 -8.23 33.32
CA GLU A 218 -0.03 -7.95 33.01
C GLU A 218 0.24 -8.02 31.51
N ARG A 219 -0.21 -9.10 30.84
CA ARG A 219 0.04 -9.31 29.40
C ARG A 219 -0.68 -8.29 28.54
N ILE A 220 -1.94 -7.97 28.86
CA ILE A 220 -2.70 -6.95 28.15
C ILE A 220 -2.06 -5.56 28.37
N SER A 221 -1.68 -5.22 29.60
CA SER A 221 -1.01 -3.94 29.91
C SER A 221 0.30 -3.81 29.14
N ARG A 222 1.13 -4.86 29.11
CA ARG A 222 2.39 -4.89 28.36
C ARG A 222 2.18 -4.64 26.85
N ALA A 223 1.15 -5.26 26.26
CA ALA A 223 0.83 -5.07 24.85
C ALA A 223 0.33 -3.64 24.56
N VAL A 224 -0.53 -3.10 25.43
CA VAL A 224 -1.00 -1.71 25.34
C VAL A 224 0.16 -0.72 25.45
N GLU A 225 1.08 -0.94 26.38
CA GLU A 225 2.28 -0.10 26.51
C GLU A 225 3.17 -0.14 25.28
N LYS A 226 3.35 -1.32 24.67
CA LYS A 226 4.07 -1.47 23.41
C LYS A 226 3.41 -0.67 22.27
N MET A 227 2.07 -0.59 22.23
CA MET A 227 1.34 0.26 21.28
C MET A 227 1.59 1.75 21.55
N ILE A 228 1.49 2.18 22.81
CA ILE A 228 1.71 3.58 23.18
C ILE A 228 3.14 4.04 22.86
N GLN A 229 4.14 3.20 23.13
CA GLN A 229 5.57 3.52 22.92
C GLN A 229 5.93 3.84 21.46
N GLN A 230 5.15 3.35 20.50
CA GLN A 230 5.36 3.58 19.07
C GLN A 230 4.40 4.63 18.48
N GLY A 231 3.62 5.33 19.33
CA GLY A 231 2.72 6.40 18.89
C GLY A 231 1.35 5.93 18.40
N VAL A 232 0.88 4.75 18.82
CA VAL A 232 -0.50 4.33 18.58
C VAL A 232 -1.43 5.08 19.53
N THR A 233 -2.45 5.71 18.98
CA THR A 233 -3.47 6.48 19.72
C THR A 233 -4.83 5.79 19.74
N TYR A 234 -5.03 4.81 18.86
CA TYR A 234 -6.21 3.97 18.80
C TYR A 234 -5.80 2.50 18.63
N CYS A 235 -6.37 1.61 19.45
CA CYS A 235 -6.18 0.18 19.28
C CYS A 235 -7.48 -0.57 19.55
N ARG A 236 -7.79 -1.56 18.72
CA ARG A 236 -8.85 -2.54 18.95
C ARG A 236 -8.22 -3.90 19.17
N THR A 237 -8.59 -4.54 20.28
CA THR A 237 -8.09 -5.85 20.66
C THR A 237 -9.23 -6.82 20.91
N PHE A 238 -9.08 -8.03 20.39
CA PHE A 238 -9.98 -9.14 20.62
C PHE A 238 -9.60 -9.85 21.92
N VAL A 239 -10.62 -10.28 22.66
CA VAL A 239 -10.49 -11.12 23.84
C VAL A 239 -11.40 -12.32 23.73
N ASP A 240 -10.92 -13.49 24.13
CA ASP A 240 -11.71 -14.70 24.06
C ASP A 240 -12.81 -14.73 25.14
N ALA A 241 -13.99 -15.23 24.75
CA ALA A 241 -15.07 -15.56 25.67
C ALA A 241 -15.69 -16.91 25.29
N ASP A 242 -15.52 -17.89 26.16
CA ASP A 242 -15.97 -19.26 25.93
C ASP A 242 -16.20 -20.01 27.27
N SER A 243 -16.56 -21.28 27.22
CA SER A 243 -16.81 -22.08 28.43
C SER A 243 -15.58 -22.30 29.32
N THR A 244 -14.38 -22.13 28.77
CA THR A 244 -13.11 -22.33 29.49
C THR A 244 -12.77 -21.09 30.31
N VAL A 245 -12.75 -19.92 29.67
CA VAL A 245 -12.33 -18.64 30.32
C VAL A 245 -13.50 -17.80 30.82
N LYS A 246 -14.73 -18.14 30.42
CA LYS A 246 -15.96 -17.43 30.77
C LYS A 246 -15.83 -15.95 30.40
N LEU A 247 -15.93 -15.04 31.38
CA LEU A 247 -15.80 -13.59 31.21
C LEU A 247 -14.45 -13.04 31.71
N LEU A 248 -13.54 -13.91 32.13
CA LEU A 248 -12.28 -13.49 32.74
C LEU A 248 -11.46 -12.54 31.84
N PRO A 249 -11.28 -12.82 30.53
CA PRO A 249 -10.47 -11.94 29.67
C PRO A 249 -11.09 -10.56 29.43
N ILE A 250 -12.41 -10.49 29.21
CA ILE A 250 -13.09 -9.21 29.01
C ILE A 250 -13.09 -8.35 30.28
N GLN A 251 -13.24 -8.96 31.45
CA GLN A 251 -13.13 -8.26 32.74
C GLN A 251 -11.73 -7.69 32.97
N ALA A 252 -10.68 -8.45 32.63
CA ALA A 252 -9.30 -7.99 32.72
C ALA A 252 -9.03 -6.85 31.73
N ALA A 253 -9.47 -7.00 30.48
CA ALA A 253 -9.27 -5.99 29.45
C ALA A 253 -9.98 -4.66 29.75
N ILE A 254 -11.17 -4.68 30.36
CA ILE A 254 -11.86 -3.47 30.80
C ILE A 254 -11.06 -2.72 31.87
N GLU A 255 -10.47 -3.42 32.82
CA GLU A 255 -9.65 -2.79 33.86
C GLU A 255 -8.38 -2.17 33.24
N VAL A 256 -7.74 -2.85 32.29
CA VAL A 256 -6.59 -2.26 31.55
C VAL A 256 -7.02 -1.05 30.73
N ARG A 257 -8.14 -1.13 30.01
CA ARG A 257 -8.70 0.01 29.26
C ARG A 257 -8.86 1.24 30.15
N GLU A 258 -9.44 1.07 31.35
CA GLU A 258 -9.61 2.17 32.30
C GLU A 258 -8.27 2.74 32.79
N ARG A 259 -7.27 1.88 33.02
CA ARG A 259 -5.92 2.32 33.43
C ARG A 259 -5.18 3.17 32.40
N TYR A 260 -5.40 2.92 31.11
CA TYR A 260 -4.69 3.59 30.01
C TYR A 260 -5.56 4.57 29.22
N LYS A 261 -6.78 4.87 29.65
CA LYS A 261 -7.76 5.72 28.93
C LYS A 261 -7.24 7.11 28.56
N ASP A 262 -6.33 7.67 29.36
CA ASP A 262 -5.74 9.00 29.12
C ASP A 262 -4.57 8.97 28.11
N ARG A 263 -4.16 7.79 27.64
CA ARG A 263 -2.98 7.59 26.79
C ARG A 263 -3.32 6.96 25.44
N ILE A 264 -4.35 6.12 25.37
CA ILE A 264 -4.77 5.42 24.17
C ILE A 264 -6.26 5.10 24.24
N TYR A 265 -6.94 5.21 23.11
CA TYR A 265 -8.30 4.71 22.98
C TYR A 265 -8.26 3.21 22.69
N LEU A 266 -8.69 2.39 23.65
CA LEU A 266 -8.67 0.93 23.54
C LEU A 266 -10.11 0.40 23.38
N GLU A 267 -10.43 -0.11 22.20
CA GLU A 267 -11.67 -0.84 21.94
C GLU A 267 -11.51 -2.33 22.19
N LEU A 268 -12.56 -2.94 22.73
CA LEU A 268 -12.59 -4.36 23.06
C LEU A 268 -13.56 -5.09 22.13
N ALA A 269 -13.08 -6.13 21.47
CA ALA A 269 -13.88 -7.04 20.66
C ALA A 269 -13.91 -8.44 21.29
N VAL A 270 -14.97 -9.21 21.08
CA VAL A 270 -15.06 -10.59 21.60
C VAL A 270 -14.76 -11.60 20.51
N GLN A 271 -13.81 -12.50 20.74
CA GLN A 271 -13.47 -13.57 19.81
C GLN A 271 -14.23 -14.87 20.10
N PRO A 272 -14.97 -15.44 19.13
CA PRO A 272 -15.65 -16.72 19.29
C PRO A 272 -14.74 -17.91 18.92
N LEU A 273 -13.64 -18.12 19.66
CA LEU A 273 -12.65 -19.15 19.29
C LEU A 273 -13.23 -20.58 19.32
N GLN A 274 -14.31 -20.84 20.07
CA GLN A 274 -15.00 -22.13 20.11
C GLN A 274 -16.25 -22.20 19.22
N GLY A 275 -16.45 -21.22 18.32
CA GLY A 275 -17.67 -21.10 17.53
C GLY A 275 -18.84 -20.52 18.31
N VAL A 276 -19.98 -20.32 17.64
CA VAL A 276 -21.20 -19.71 18.20
C VAL A 276 -22.47 -20.51 17.95
N ILE A 277 -22.36 -21.74 17.43
CA ILE A 277 -23.54 -22.58 17.19
C ILE A 277 -23.91 -23.42 18.41
N ASP A 278 -22.91 -23.89 19.17
CA ASP A 278 -23.16 -24.61 20.42
C ASP A 278 -23.70 -23.69 21.53
N LYS A 279 -24.66 -24.19 22.32
CA LYS A 279 -25.36 -23.41 23.33
C LYS A 279 -24.46 -22.94 24.47
N ASP A 280 -23.47 -23.75 24.87
CA ASP A 280 -22.58 -23.39 25.97
C ASP A 280 -21.60 -22.30 25.51
N SER A 281 -21.11 -22.38 24.27
CA SER A 281 -20.30 -21.32 23.64
C SER A 281 -21.09 -20.01 23.49
N GLN A 282 -22.36 -20.08 23.07
CA GLN A 282 -23.21 -18.89 22.92
C GLN A 282 -23.41 -18.11 24.22
N LYS A 283 -23.54 -18.81 25.36
CA LYS A 283 -23.86 -18.18 26.64
C LYS A 283 -22.80 -17.15 27.04
N TYR A 284 -21.53 -17.57 27.09
CA TYR A 284 -20.44 -16.68 27.51
C TYR A 284 -20.09 -15.66 26.44
N PHE A 285 -20.18 -16.03 25.16
CA PHE A 285 -19.98 -15.11 24.05
C PHE A 285 -20.98 -13.94 24.11
N ARG A 286 -22.29 -14.24 24.23
CA ARG A 286 -23.34 -13.21 24.35
C ARG A 286 -23.11 -12.30 25.55
N GLN A 287 -22.81 -12.88 26.71
CA GLN A 287 -22.54 -12.12 27.93
C GLN A 287 -21.33 -11.20 27.77
N ALA A 288 -20.23 -11.68 27.18
CA ALA A 288 -19.05 -10.85 26.93
C ALA A 288 -19.36 -9.72 25.93
N CYS A 289 -20.16 -10.00 24.91
CA CYS A 289 -20.57 -9.01 23.91
C CYS A 289 -21.40 -7.88 24.51
N GLU A 290 -22.05 -8.04 25.68
CA GLU A 290 -22.72 -6.93 26.38
C GLU A 290 -21.71 -5.88 26.88
N TYR A 291 -20.51 -6.31 27.28
CA TYR A 291 -19.44 -5.44 27.80
C TYR A 291 -18.47 -4.90 26.74
N ALA A 292 -18.28 -5.63 25.66
CA ALA A 292 -17.37 -5.27 24.57
C ALA A 292 -17.93 -4.17 23.66
N ASP A 293 -17.08 -3.47 22.92
CA ASP A 293 -17.49 -2.45 21.95
C ASP A 293 -17.91 -3.08 20.60
N VAL A 294 -17.25 -4.21 20.24
CA VAL A 294 -17.40 -4.86 18.93
C VAL A 294 -17.69 -6.36 19.08
N ILE A 295 -18.55 -6.89 18.22
CA ILE A 295 -18.85 -8.31 18.16
C ILE A 295 -17.92 -8.98 17.14
N GLY A 296 -17.17 -10.00 17.57
CA GLY A 296 -16.30 -10.75 16.69
C GLY A 296 -17.00 -11.91 15.96
N GLY A 297 -16.46 -12.30 14.82
CA GLY A 297 -16.84 -13.49 14.09
C GLY A 297 -15.65 -14.36 13.67
N LEU A 298 -15.89 -15.67 13.58
CA LEU A 298 -14.96 -16.68 13.08
C LEU A 298 -15.75 -17.82 12.39
N PRO A 299 -16.39 -17.56 11.22
CA PRO A 299 -17.25 -18.51 10.53
C PRO A 299 -16.58 -19.86 10.21
N SER A 300 -15.27 -19.86 10.01
CA SER A 300 -14.48 -21.08 9.75
C SER A 300 -14.59 -22.12 10.87
N ARG A 301 -14.92 -21.71 12.11
CA ARG A 301 -15.13 -22.63 13.24
C ARG A 301 -16.40 -23.45 13.18
N ASP A 302 -17.43 -22.92 12.55
CA ASP A 302 -18.75 -23.54 12.49
C ASP A 302 -19.05 -24.12 11.09
N ARG A 303 -17.98 -24.42 10.32
CA ARG A 303 -18.08 -25.23 9.10
C ARG A 303 -18.72 -26.60 9.42
N PRO A 304 -19.59 -27.15 8.55
CA PRO A 304 -19.86 -26.70 7.18
C PRO A 304 -20.99 -25.65 7.06
N THR A 305 -21.45 -25.03 8.15
CA THR A 305 -22.53 -24.02 8.13
C THR A 305 -22.06 -22.62 8.58
N PRO A 306 -21.05 -22.02 7.93
CA PRO A 306 -20.54 -20.69 8.29
C PRO A 306 -21.60 -19.59 8.20
N GLU A 307 -22.62 -19.75 7.35
CA GLU A 307 -23.73 -18.82 7.21
C GLU A 307 -24.53 -18.66 8.51
N LYS A 308 -24.72 -19.74 9.27
CA LYS A 308 -25.43 -19.71 10.55
C LYS A 308 -24.65 -18.97 11.63
N HIS A 309 -23.31 -19.06 11.57
CA HIS A 309 -22.44 -18.28 12.45
C HIS A 309 -22.65 -16.78 12.22
N LEU A 310 -22.61 -16.37 10.95
CA LEU A 310 -22.82 -14.97 10.56
C LEU A 310 -24.23 -14.49 10.92
N ASP A 311 -25.26 -15.28 10.67
CA ASP A 311 -26.64 -14.94 11.04
C ASP A 311 -26.79 -14.70 12.55
N PHE A 312 -26.14 -15.53 13.38
CA PHE A 312 -26.17 -15.37 14.83
C PHE A 312 -25.48 -14.08 15.28
N ILE A 313 -24.23 -13.83 14.85
CA ILE A 313 -23.47 -12.65 15.31
C ILE A 313 -24.09 -11.34 14.79
N MET A 314 -24.66 -11.34 13.58
CA MET A 314 -25.32 -10.16 13.02
C MET A 314 -26.65 -9.86 13.72
N THR A 315 -27.41 -10.89 14.08
CA THR A 315 -28.61 -10.70 14.91
C THR A 315 -28.24 -10.12 16.26
N LEU A 316 -27.21 -10.68 16.91
CA LEU A 316 -26.71 -10.17 18.19
C LEU A 316 -26.22 -8.71 18.09
N ALA A 317 -25.55 -8.36 17.00
CA ALA A 317 -25.08 -6.99 16.75
C ALA A 317 -26.23 -5.99 16.66
N LYS A 318 -27.35 -6.39 16.04
CA LYS A 318 -28.56 -5.56 15.99
C LYS A 318 -29.23 -5.45 17.35
N ASP A 319 -29.33 -6.55 18.09
CA ASP A 319 -29.94 -6.58 19.42
C ASP A 319 -29.17 -5.67 20.41
N LEU A 320 -27.85 -5.59 20.27
CA LEU A 320 -26.97 -4.80 21.15
C LEU A 320 -26.58 -3.42 20.58
N ASP A 321 -26.99 -3.10 19.35
CA ASP A 321 -26.55 -1.93 18.56
C ASP A 321 -25.02 -1.76 18.51
N LYS A 322 -24.32 -2.82 18.09
CA LYS A 322 -22.85 -2.86 17.99
C LYS A 322 -22.38 -3.12 16.57
N THR A 323 -21.11 -2.81 16.31
CA THR A 323 -20.42 -3.13 15.05
C THR A 323 -19.89 -4.56 15.10
N VAL A 324 -19.50 -5.07 13.93
CA VAL A 324 -19.04 -6.46 13.77
C VAL A 324 -17.71 -6.51 13.05
N ASP A 325 -16.77 -7.27 13.59
CA ASP A 325 -15.49 -7.57 12.95
C ASP A 325 -15.34 -9.09 12.79
N VAL A 326 -15.15 -9.58 11.56
CA VAL A 326 -15.18 -11.02 11.27
C VAL A 326 -13.87 -11.47 10.66
N HIS A 327 -13.23 -12.46 11.26
CA HIS A 327 -12.08 -13.15 10.67
C HIS A 327 -12.55 -13.97 9.46
N ILE A 328 -12.02 -13.64 8.29
CA ILE A 328 -12.43 -14.22 7.02
C ILE A 328 -11.21 -14.61 6.20
N ASP A 329 -11.35 -15.68 5.41
CA ASP A 329 -10.42 -16.01 4.33
C ASP A 329 -8.96 -16.15 4.82
N GLN A 330 -8.73 -16.99 5.83
CA GLN A 330 -7.45 -17.09 6.56
C GLN A 330 -6.46 -18.12 5.99
N GLU A 331 -6.81 -18.88 4.95
CA GLU A 331 -6.02 -20.06 4.51
C GLU A 331 -5.17 -19.84 3.24
N ASN A 332 -5.18 -18.65 2.64
CA ASN A 332 -4.59 -18.39 1.31
C ASN A 332 -5.05 -19.43 0.27
N ASN A 333 -6.37 -19.61 0.17
CA ASN A 333 -7.03 -20.70 -0.53
C ASN A 333 -8.11 -20.18 -1.50
N PRO A 334 -8.01 -20.41 -2.83
CA PRO A 334 -8.99 -19.88 -3.79
C PRO A 334 -10.42 -20.40 -3.61
N ASP A 335 -10.58 -21.50 -2.87
CA ASP A 335 -11.87 -22.12 -2.58
C ASP A 335 -12.59 -21.47 -1.38
N GLU A 336 -11.92 -20.65 -0.56
CA GLU A 336 -12.58 -19.89 0.50
C GLU A 336 -13.35 -18.69 -0.07
N ASN A 337 -14.58 -18.48 0.39
CA ASN A 337 -15.49 -17.43 -0.09
C ASN A 337 -16.10 -16.62 1.07
N GLU A 338 -15.40 -16.53 2.21
CA GLU A 338 -15.95 -15.91 3.42
C GLU A 338 -16.07 -14.39 3.25
N THR A 339 -15.18 -13.73 2.48
CA THR A 339 -15.37 -12.30 2.14
C THR A 339 -16.67 -12.05 1.39
N GLU A 340 -16.99 -12.88 0.39
CA GLU A 340 -18.23 -12.74 -0.37
C GLU A 340 -19.44 -13.00 0.52
N LEU A 341 -19.41 -14.10 1.29
CA LEU A 341 -20.50 -14.48 2.18
C LEU A 341 -20.77 -13.38 3.23
N LEU A 342 -19.73 -12.79 3.81
CA LEU A 342 -19.85 -11.71 4.78
C LEU A 342 -20.51 -10.47 4.15
N ALA A 343 -20.17 -10.12 2.91
CA ALA A 343 -20.79 -8.99 2.21
C ALA A 343 -22.26 -9.22 1.89
N ILE A 344 -22.63 -10.44 1.48
CA ILE A 344 -24.04 -10.83 1.30
C ILE A 344 -24.79 -10.69 2.63
N LYS A 345 -24.25 -11.28 3.70
CA LYS A 345 -24.89 -11.30 5.01
C LYS A 345 -25.02 -9.90 5.62
N THR A 346 -24.04 -9.04 5.41
CA THR A 346 -24.10 -7.63 5.84
C THR A 346 -25.31 -6.91 5.26
N ILE A 347 -25.57 -7.11 3.95
CA ILE A 347 -26.74 -6.52 3.26
C ILE A 347 -28.04 -7.19 3.72
N GLU A 348 -28.07 -8.52 3.83
CA GLU A 348 -29.25 -9.27 4.28
C GLU A 348 -29.74 -8.83 5.67
N HIS A 349 -28.81 -8.52 6.57
CA HIS A 349 -29.12 -8.10 7.94
C HIS A 349 -29.32 -6.59 8.10
N GLY A 350 -29.04 -5.79 7.08
CA GLY A 350 -29.15 -4.32 7.12
C GLY A 350 -28.07 -3.68 7.99
N LEU A 351 -26.84 -4.21 7.92
CA LEU A 351 -25.67 -3.77 8.69
C LEU A 351 -24.63 -3.04 7.82
N GLU A 352 -25.05 -2.49 6.68
CA GLU A 352 -24.16 -1.72 5.83
C GLU A 352 -23.50 -0.57 6.62
N GLY A 353 -22.18 -0.46 6.50
CA GLY A 353 -21.41 0.56 7.24
C GLY A 353 -21.23 0.25 8.73
N LYS A 354 -21.41 -1.01 9.15
CA LYS A 354 -21.14 -1.48 10.52
C LYS A 354 -20.28 -2.75 10.60
N VAL A 355 -19.73 -3.22 9.47
CA VAL A 355 -19.03 -4.52 9.39
C VAL A 355 -17.63 -4.37 8.80
N LEU A 356 -16.62 -4.94 9.47
CA LEU A 356 -15.26 -5.12 8.96
C LEU A 356 -14.94 -6.61 8.74
N GLY A 357 -14.26 -6.92 7.65
CA GLY A 357 -13.62 -8.21 7.44
C GLY A 357 -12.14 -8.16 7.82
N VAL A 358 -11.67 -9.08 8.67
CA VAL A 358 -10.27 -9.21 9.06
C VAL A 358 -9.57 -10.21 8.15
N HIS A 359 -8.40 -9.81 7.63
CA HIS A 359 -7.49 -10.51 6.72
C HIS A 359 -7.85 -10.48 5.24
N ALA A 360 -8.93 -11.15 4.81
CA ALA A 360 -9.29 -11.31 3.40
C ALA A 360 -8.16 -11.87 2.49
N ILE A 361 -7.38 -12.85 3.00
CA ILE A 361 -6.18 -13.35 2.32
C ILE A 361 -6.56 -14.09 1.04
N SER A 362 -7.50 -15.03 1.17
CA SER A 362 -7.93 -15.90 0.08
C SER A 362 -8.54 -15.14 -1.09
N LEU A 363 -9.05 -13.91 -0.88
CA LEU A 363 -9.49 -13.05 -1.96
C LEU A 363 -8.37 -12.79 -3.00
N ALA A 364 -7.12 -12.61 -2.55
CA ALA A 364 -5.98 -12.35 -3.44
C ALA A 364 -5.62 -13.54 -4.35
N THR A 365 -6.06 -14.75 -4.00
CA THR A 365 -5.83 -15.98 -4.78
C THR A 365 -6.81 -16.18 -5.92
N LYS A 366 -7.93 -15.45 -5.92
CA LYS A 366 -8.96 -15.56 -6.93
C LYS A 366 -8.53 -14.87 -8.23
N SER A 367 -9.16 -15.23 -9.35
CA SER A 367 -8.95 -14.53 -10.63
C SER A 367 -9.28 -13.03 -10.50
N GLU A 368 -8.64 -12.18 -11.30
CA GLU A 368 -8.87 -10.72 -11.25
C GLU A 368 -10.36 -10.35 -11.38
N ARG A 369 -11.09 -11.05 -12.25
CA ARG A 369 -12.53 -10.86 -12.42
C ARG A 369 -13.31 -11.16 -11.15
N GLU A 370 -12.97 -12.24 -10.44
CA GLU A 370 -13.63 -12.60 -9.19
C GLU A 370 -13.27 -11.65 -8.06
N GLN A 371 -12.00 -11.22 -7.98
CA GLN A 371 -11.59 -10.18 -7.05
C GLN A 371 -12.42 -8.91 -7.23
N GLU A 372 -12.55 -8.41 -8.45
CA GLU A 372 -13.33 -7.20 -8.74
C GLU A 372 -14.82 -7.37 -8.43
N ARG A 373 -15.40 -8.52 -8.77
CA ARG A 373 -16.81 -8.83 -8.48
C ARG A 373 -17.08 -8.79 -6.97
N ILE A 374 -16.22 -9.45 -6.18
CA ILE A 374 -16.34 -9.52 -4.73
C ILE A 374 -16.07 -8.14 -4.10
N ILE A 375 -15.02 -7.42 -4.52
CA ILE A 375 -14.69 -6.09 -4.00
C ILE A 375 -15.83 -5.08 -4.26
N ARG A 376 -16.48 -5.13 -5.43
CA ARG A 376 -17.68 -4.33 -5.71
C ARG A 376 -18.83 -4.66 -4.76
N LEU A 377 -18.98 -5.93 -4.39
CA LEU A 377 -19.98 -6.36 -3.42
C LEU A 377 -19.64 -5.87 -2.00
N VAL A 378 -18.38 -5.98 -1.58
CA VAL A 378 -17.88 -5.42 -0.31
C VAL A 378 -18.14 -3.91 -0.24
N LYS A 379 -17.86 -3.18 -1.33
CA LYS A 379 -18.18 -1.75 -1.44
C LYS A 379 -19.68 -1.47 -1.36
N LYS A 380 -20.52 -2.28 -2.01
CA LYS A 380 -21.99 -2.17 -1.94
C LYS A 380 -22.50 -2.40 -0.52
N ALA A 381 -21.91 -3.36 0.20
CA ALA A 381 -22.20 -3.63 1.61
C ALA A 381 -21.63 -2.57 2.56
N GLN A 382 -20.91 -1.56 2.04
CA GLN A 382 -20.23 -0.52 2.83
C GLN A 382 -19.33 -1.11 3.92
N MET A 383 -18.72 -2.25 3.64
CA MET A 383 -17.77 -2.88 4.53
C MET A 383 -16.38 -2.28 4.39
N GLY A 384 -15.57 -2.41 5.43
CA GLY A 384 -14.12 -2.22 5.37
C GLY A 384 -13.36 -3.54 5.52
N ILE A 385 -12.06 -3.52 5.20
CA ILE A 385 -11.16 -4.66 5.35
C ILE A 385 -9.99 -4.27 6.26
N ILE A 386 -9.72 -5.07 7.29
CA ILE A 386 -8.54 -4.94 8.13
C ILE A 386 -7.48 -5.90 7.60
N ILE A 387 -6.32 -5.39 7.23
CA ILE A 387 -5.19 -6.18 6.76
C ILE A 387 -4.19 -6.34 7.90
N CYS A 388 -3.78 -7.58 8.16
CA CYS A 388 -2.73 -7.92 9.13
C CYS A 388 -1.57 -8.60 8.38
N PRO A 389 -0.62 -7.83 7.82
CA PRO A 389 0.40 -8.34 6.90
C PRO A 389 1.23 -9.50 7.44
N SER A 390 1.75 -9.40 8.67
CA SER A 390 2.56 -10.47 9.27
C SER A 390 1.75 -11.74 9.49
N ALA A 391 0.50 -11.60 9.97
CA ALA A 391 -0.39 -12.73 10.16
C ALA A 391 -0.62 -13.45 8.84
N ALA A 392 -0.95 -12.68 7.81
CA ALA A 392 -1.27 -13.17 6.49
C ALA A 392 -0.10 -13.93 5.84
N MET A 393 1.14 -13.47 6.05
CA MET A 393 2.37 -14.15 5.61
C MET A 393 2.76 -15.36 6.47
N SER A 394 2.39 -15.38 7.75
CA SER A 394 2.74 -16.46 8.69
C SER A 394 1.86 -17.70 8.58
N MET A 395 0.72 -17.60 7.88
CA MET A 395 -0.19 -18.71 7.69
C MET A 395 0.49 -19.86 6.92
N LYS A 396 0.24 -21.08 7.39
CA LYS A 396 0.82 -22.28 6.77
C LYS A 396 0.20 -22.49 5.38
N GLN A 397 1.05 -22.75 4.40
CA GLN A 397 0.62 -23.02 3.05
C GLN A 397 -0.10 -24.37 3.00
N LEU A 398 -1.23 -24.41 2.29
CA LEU A 398 -1.91 -25.65 1.97
C LEU A 398 -1.07 -26.48 0.99
N ASP A 399 -1.24 -27.80 1.00
CA ASP A 399 -0.65 -28.72 0.02
C ASP A 399 -1.37 -28.62 -1.33
N LYS A 400 -1.32 -27.43 -1.92
CA LYS A 400 -1.95 -27.05 -3.19
C LYS A 400 -1.00 -26.12 -3.95
N MET A 401 -0.99 -26.23 -5.27
CA MET A 401 -0.34 -25.25 -6.13
C MET A 401 -1.17 -23.96 -6.14
N ALA A 402 -0.68 -22.92 -5.47
CA ALA A 402 -1.27 -21.58 -5.49
C ALA A 402 -0.57 -20.68 -6.53
N PRO A 403 -1.24 -19.64 -7.05
CA PRO A 403 -0.57 -18.66 -7.91
C PRO A 403 0.53 -17.91 -7.12
N LEU A 404 1.56 -17.43 -7.82
CA LEU A 404 2.79 -16.82 -7.26
C LEU A 404 2.57 -15.42 -6.64
N HIS A 405 1.41 -15.14 -6.06
CA HIS A 405 1.15 -13.87 -5.36
C HIS A 405 1.47 -14.01 -3.87
N ASN A 406 1.62 -12.88 -3.19
CA ASN A 406 1.78 -12.85 -1.74
C ASN A 406 0.45 -13.13 -1.04
N SER A 407 0.51 -13.79 0.12
CA SER A 407 -0.64 -14.10 0.97
C SER A 407 -1.13 -12.87 1.73
N ILE A 408 -1.48 -11.78 1.05
CA ILE A 408 -2.07 -10.56 1.64
C ILE A 408 -3.24 -10.14 0.76
N ALA A 409 -4.31 -9.61 1.36
CA ALA A 409 -5.47 -9.08 0.64
C ALA A 409 -5.08 -8.15 -0.53
N PRO A 410 -5.90 -8.05 -1.59
CA PRO A 410 -5.55 -7.30 -2.80
C PRO A 410 -5.65 -5.77 -2.58
N LEU A 411 -4.75 -5.21 -1.77
CA LEU A 411 -4.71 -3.81 -1.31
C LEU A 411 -4.94 -2.81 -2.43
N ARG A 412 -4.23 -2.97 -3.55
CA ARG A 412 -4.32 -2.04 -4.69
C ARG A 412 -5.75 -1.98 -5.24
N LYS A 413 -6.41 -3.13 -5.40
CA LYS A 413 -7.80 -3.19 -5.87
C LYS A 413 -8.74 -2.64 -4.80
N LEU A 414 -8.54 -2.96 -3.51
CA LEU A 414 -9.36 -2.40 -2.44
C LEU A 414 -9.33 -0.85 -2.45
N ILE A 415 -8.15 -0.25 -2.63
CA ILE A 415 -7.99 1.20 -2.76
C ILE A 415 -8.64 1.74 -4.03
N GLU A 416 -8.40 1.11 -5.19
CA GLU A 416 -8.96 1.51 -6.49
C GLU A 416 -10.49 1.55 -6.48
N TYR A 417 -11.11 0.61 -5.76
CA TYR A 417 -12.55 0.49 -5.59
C TYR A 417 -13.11 1.26 -4.38
N GLU A 418 -12.26 2.06 -3.72
CA GLU A 418 -12.61 2.90 -2.57
C GLU A 418 -13.22 2.10 -1.40
N VAL A 419 -12.80 0.85 -1.20
CA VAL A 419 -13.12 0.09 0.01
C VAL A 419 -12.25 0.60 1.16
N PRO A 420 -12.82 0.94 2.33
CA PRO A 420 -12.03 1.29 3.50
C PRO A 420 -11.06 0.17 3.88
N VAL A 421 -9.80 0.52 4.09
CA VAL A 421 -8.75 -0.42 4.50
C VAL A 421 -8.14 0.09 5.80
N TYR A 422 -7.95 -0.82 6.76
CA TYR A 422 -7.33 -0.56 8.04
C TYR A 422 -6.17 -1.53 8.28
N LEU A 423 -5.27 -1.18 9.20
CA LEU A 423 -4.10 -2.00 9.54
C LEU A 423 -4.26 -2.65 10.93
N GLY A 424 -3.79 -3.89 11.07
CA GLY A 424 -3.73 -4.60 12.34
C GLY A 424 -2.42 -5.37 12.51
N VAL A 425 -2.08 -5.67 13.76
CA VAL A 425 -0.89 -6.48 14.13
C VAL A 425 -1.24 -7.94 14.42
N ASP A 426 -2.52 -8.22 14.67
CA ASP A 426 -3.01 -9.55 15.04
C ASP A 426 -2.37 -10.09 16.35
N ASN A 427 -1.76 -11.26 16.32
CA ASN A 427 -1.16 -11.86 17.51
C ASN A 427 0.25 -11.32 17.82
N ILE A 428 0.62 -11.29 19.11
CA ILE A 428 1.93 -10.84 19.58
C ILE A 428 2.56 -11.93 20.45
N TYR A 429 3.70 -12.47 20.01
CA TYR A 429 4.47 -13.48 20.76
C TYR A 429 3.62 -14.61 21.34
N ASP A 430 2.87 -15.29 20.48
CA ASP A 430 1.94 -16.34 20.88
C ASP A 430 2.05 -17.59 19.98
N LEU A 431 1.21 -18.62 20.19
CA LEU A 431 1.31 -19.85 19.37
C LEU A 431 0.92 -19.63 17.89
N PHE A 432 0.07 -18.65 17.59
CA PHE A 432 -0.29 -18.32 16.21
C PHE A 432 0.88 -17.62 15.53
N MET A 433 1.41 -16.57 16.16
CA MET A 433 2.49 -15.73 15.64
C MET A 433 3.62 -15.59 16.67
N PRO A 434 4.55 -16.55 16.73
CA PRO A 434 5.58 -16.60 17.77
C PRO A 434 6.66 -15.51 17.65
N MET A 435 6.77 -14.88 16.48
CA MET A 435 7.82 -13.88 16.17
C MET A 435 7.29 -12.44 16.06
N ALA A 436 5.97 -12.27 15.99
CA ALA A 436 5.37 -10.96 15.81
C ALA A 436 5.43 -10.16 17.13
N ASP A 437 5.88 -8.91 17.02
CA ASP A 437 6.21 -8.07 18.18
C ASP A 437 5.28 -6.86 18.33
N GLY A 438 4.30 -6.71 17.43
CA GLY A 438 3.33 -5.63 17.42
C GLY A 438 3.85 -4.30 16.86
N ASP A 439 4.93 -4.27 16.07
CA ASP A 439 5.45 -3.04 15.44
C ASP A 439 4.62 -2.62 14.21
N MET A 440 3.91 -1.49 14.31
CA MET A 440 3.05 -0.92 13.25
C MET A 440 3.84 -0.42 12.05
N TRP A 441 5.09 0.01 12.22
CA TRP A 441 5.97 0.33 11.09
C TRP A 441 6.33 -0.95 10.34
N PHE A 442 6.62 -2.04 11.06
CA PHE A 442 6.89 -3.33 10.43
C PHE A 442 5.69 -3.81 9.62
N GLU A 443 4.48 -3.76 10.17
CA GLU A 443 3.25 -4.10 9.43
C GLU A 443 3.07 -3.20 8.19
N SER A 444 3.20 -1.88 8.36
CA SER A 444 3.07 -0.93 7.25
C SER A 444 4.08 -1.22 6.14
N ARG A 445 5.35 -1.45 6.51
CA ARG A 445 6.43 -1.77 5.56
C ARG A 445 6.18 -3.11 4.86
N LEU A 446 5.80 -4.15 5.61
CA LEU A 446 5.53 -5.46 5.04
C LEU A 446 4.36 -5.40 4.06
N MET A 447 3.29 -4.65 4.38
CA MET A 447 2.19 -4.38 3.46
C MET A 447 2.67 -3.70 2.17
N MET A 448 3.47 -2.64 2.28
CA MET A 448 4.02 -1.93 1.12
C MET A 448 4.88 -2.83 0.23
N ASP A 449 5.81 -3.58 0.82
CA ASP A 449 6.73 -4.46 0.09
C ASP A 449 5.99 -5.63 -0.56
N ALA A 450 5.06 -6.27 0.15
CA ALA A 450 4.33 -7.40 -0.36
C ALA A 450 3.31 -7.01 -1.45
N CYS A 451 2.65 -5.86 -1.32
CA CYS A 451 1.70 -5.36 -2.32
C CYS A 451 2.36 -4.47 -3.39
N ARG A 452 3.68 -4.25 -3.29
CA ARG A 452 4.47 -3.30 -4.11
C ARG A 452 3.85 -1.91 -4.17
N PHE A 453 3.19 -1.46 -3.10
CA PHE A 453 2.44 -0.21 -3.07
C PHE A 453 3.22 0.80 -2.21
N TYR A 454 3.98 1.68 -2.85
CA TYR A 454 4.97 2.57 -2.19
C TYR A 454 4.48 4.03 -2.04
N ASP A 455 3.17 4.23 -1.98
CA ASP A 455 2.57 5.54 -1.70
C ASP A 455 2.58 5.80 -0.19
N ILE A 456 3.60 6.52 0.28
CA ILE A 456 3.86 6.76 1.70
C ILE A 456 2.70 7.50 2.37
N GLU A 457 2.19 8.55 1.74
CA GLU A 457 1.08 9.34 2.26
C GLU A 457 -0.17 8.48 2.38
N LYS A 458 -0.51 7.70 1.34
CA LYS A 458 -1.70 6.85 1.36
C LYS A 458 -1.61 5.73 2.38
N VAL A 459 -0.43 5.11 2.55
CA VAL A 459 -0.23 4.05 3.54
C VAL A 459 -0.25 4.63 4.96
N ALA A 460 0.34 5.80 5.19
CA ALA A 460 0.25 6.49 6.47
C ALA A 460 -1.21 6.83 6.82
N GLN A 461 -2.01 7.30 5.86
CA GLN A 461 -3.44 7.51 6.04
C GLN A 461 -4.15 6.23 6.47
N ILE A 462 -3.94 5.09 5.78
CA ILE A 462 -4.51 3.79 6.17
C ILE A 462 -4.09 3.38 7.58
N ALA A 463 -2.80 3.55 7.91
CA ALA A 463 -2.24 3.16 9.21
C ALA A 463 -2.66 4.09 10.36
N CYS A 464 -3.25 5.26 10.06
CA CYS A 464 -3.69 6.26 11.04
C CYS A 464 -5.20 6.50 11.03
N ASP A 465 -5.92 5.89 10.08
CA ASP A 465 -7.36 6.07 9.90
C ASP A 465 -8.10 5.50 11.12
N LYS A 466 -8.83 6.35 11.85
CA LYS A 466 -9.63 6.01 13.04
C LYS A 466 -11.14 6.02 12.75
N SER A 467 -11.53 6.10 11.48
CA SER A 467 -12.91 6.32 11.06
C SER A 467 -13.78 5.06 11.06
N GLY A 468 -13.21 3.88 11.38
CA GLY A 468 -13.79 2.53 11.31
C GLY A 468 -14.97 2.25 12.24
N PHE A 469 -15.97 3.12 12.10
CA PHE A 469 -17.33 3.14 12.64
C PHE A 469 -17.55 3.83 14.00
N ASP A 470 -16.52 4.40 14.64
CA ASP A 470 -16.72 5.18 15.87
C ASP A 470 -16.86 6.69 15.60
N MET A 471 -18.05 7.23 15.86
CA MET A 471 -18.31 8.68 15.78
C MET A 471 -17.63 9.48 16.92
N ARG A 472 -17.24 8.83 18.02
CA ARG A 472 -16.59 9.47 19.18
C ARG A 472 -15.15 9.91 18.90
N ILE A 473 -14.51 9.32 17.89
CA ILE A 473 -13.12 9.59 17.50
C ILE A 473 -13.02 10.65 16.39
N LYS A 474 -14.16 11.06 15.83
CA LYS A 474 -14.24 12.10 14.78
C LYS A 474 -14.29 13.53 15.35
N GLY A 475 -14.14 13.71 16.66
CA GLY A 475 -14.27 14.97 17.39
C GLY A 475 -12.94 15.59 17.79
#